data_AF-A0A1R4K4X9-F1
#
_entry.id   AF-A0A1R4K4X9-F1
#
_cell.length_a   1.000
_cell.length_b   1.000
_cell.length_c   1.000
_cell.angle_alpha   90.00
_cell.angle_beta   90.00
_cell.angle_gamma   90.00
#
_symmetry.space_group_name_H-M   'P 1'
#
loop_
_entity.id
_entity.type
_entity.pdbx_description
1 polymer ?
#
loop_
_entity_poly.entity_id
_entity_poly.type
_entity_poly.pdbx_seq_one_letter_code
_entity_poly.pdbx_strand_id
1 'polypeptide(L)'
;MTNSIDLSNYEYIFSSTEIKNLKKKNFIFGKNGTGKSTLCEVIKKKKGEKFDVRLFQGFESVLSENKKLNSIVLGEENKQIQEKVDEKKANIKDYIIKKVNIESILNSLNGIEEVEKDQILLNYEKAKKDFLKKENEIGLFYKKSAGELTIQFNLGRTYNRNNFRTDIFNFSFVKLS
;
A
#
# COMPACT_ATOMS: atom_id res chain seq x y z
N MET A 1 -32.80 24.07 -38.83
CA MET A 1 -32.02 23.10 -38.04
C MET A 1 -32.05 21.78 -38.79
N THR A 2 -30.91 21.11 -38.99
CA THR A 2 -30.88 19.82 -39.70
C THR A 2 -31.47 18.72 -38.82
N ASN A 3 -32.69 18.30 -39.17
CA ASN A 3 -33.46 17.23 -38.52
C ASN A 3 -32.97 15.85 -38.95
N SER A 4 -31.64 15.66 -38.92
CA SER A 4 -31.02 14.44 -39.38
C SER A 4 -29.90 13.92 -38.48
N ILE A 5 -29.74 12.60 -38.50
CA ILE A 5 -28.74 11.83 -37.77
C ILE A 5 -27.96 11.01 -38.79
N ASP A 6 -26.68 11.31 -38.93
CA ASP A 6 -25.75 10.55 -39.75
C ASP A 6 -25.38 9.22 -39.06
N LEU A 7 -25.46 8.13 -39.81
CA LEU A 7 -25.23 6.73 -39.41
C LEU A 7 -24.15 6.03 -40.24
N SER A 8 -23.42 6.76 -41.10
CA SER A 8 -22.36 6.21 -41.98
C SER A 8 -21.36 5.27 -41.26
N ASN A 9 -20.99 5.56 -40.02
CA ASN A 9 -20.08 4.70 -39.25
C ASN A 9 -20.74 3.43 -38.65
N TYR A 10 -22.00 3.15 -38.98
CA TYR A 10 -22.81 2.08 -38.38
C TYR A 10 -23.51 1.21 -39.42
N GLU A 11 -22.93 1.08 -40.62
CA GLU A 11 -23.45 0.25 -41.73
C GLU A 11 -23.61 -1.23 -41.38
N TYR A 12 -22.86 -1.71 -40.39
CA TYR A 12 -22.98 -3.08 -39.85
C TYR A 12 -24.30 -3.35 -39.11
N ILE A 13 -25.05 -2.30 -38.74
CA ILE A 13 -26.37 -2.38 -38.08
C ILE A 13 -27.46 -1.72 -38.93
N PHE A 14 -27.16 -0.59 -39.57
CA PHE A 14 -28.15 0.20 -40.30
C PHE A 14 -27.85 0.18 -41.80
N SER A 15 -28.86 -0.18 -42.61
CA SER A 15 -28.75 -0.17 -44.07
C SER A 15 -28.75 1.24 -44.68
N SER A 16 -29.19 2.24 -43.91
CA SER A 16 -29.24 3.64 -44.32
C SER A 16 -28.14 4.44 -43.63
N THR A 17 -27.43 5.25 -44.39
CA THR A 17 -26.36 6.13 -43.89
C THR A 17 -26.86 7.36 -43.13
N GLU A 18 -28.17 7.67 -43.17
CA GLU A 18 -28.73 8.81 -42.45
C GLU A 18 -30.23 8.63 -42.15
N ILE A 19 -30.67 9.08 -40.97
CA ILE A 19 -32.09 9.28 -40.67
C ILE A 19 -32.43 10.75 -40.91
N LYS A 20 -33.37 11.02 -41.82
CA LYS A 20 -33.83 12.37 -42.16
C LYS A 20 -35.25 12.63 -41.62
N ASN A 21 -35.67 13.89 -41.69
CA ASN A 21 -37.05 14.32 -41.41
C ASN A 21 -37.57 14.01 -40.00
N LEU A 22 -36.68 14.06 -39.00
CA LEU A 22 -37.07 13.90 -37.60
C LEU A 22 -38.04 15.02 -37.19
N LYS A 23 -39.16 14.62 -36.58
CA LYS A 23 -40.13 15.53 -35.98
C LYS A 23 -39.75 15.83 -34.53
N LYS A 24 -40.52 16.69 -33.86
CA LYS A 24 -40.37 16.97 -32.42
C LYS A 24 -40.53 15.70 -31.55
N LYS A 25 -41.40 14.78 -31.97
CA LYS A 25 -41.60 13.47 -31.34
C LYS A 25 -41.51 12.40 -32.43
N ASN A 26 -40.69 11.38 -32.20
CA ASN A 26 -40.52 10.26 -33.11
C ASN A 26 -40.66 8.97 -32.30
N PHE A 27 -41.36 7.99 -32.87
CA PHE A 27 -41.47 6.65 -32.29
C PHE A 27 -40.78 5.67 -33.23
N ILE A 28 -39.85 4.89 -32.70
CA ILE A 28 -39.04 3.95 -33.46
C ILE A 28 -39.29 2.57 -32.88
N PHE A 29 -39.79 1.66 -33.72
CA PHE A 29 -40.12 0.29 -33.34
C PHE A 29 -39.23 -0.69 -34.09
N GLY A 30 -38.98 -1.85 -33.48
CA GLY A 30 -38.20 -2.92 -34.08
C GLY A 30 -38.17 -4.13 -33.15
N LYS A 31 -37.84 -5.31 -33.68
CA LYS A 31 -37.65 -6.52 -32.88
C LYS A 31 -36.42 -6.37 -31.96
N ASN A 32 -36.27 -7.25 -30.97
CA ASN A 32 -35.05 -7.27 -30.16
C ASN A 32 -33.84 -7.55 -31.05
N GLY A 33 -32.71 -6.88 -30.78
CA GLY A 33 -31.49 -6.99 -31.58
C GLY A 33 -31.42 -6.10 -32.84
N THR A 34 -32.47 -5.34 -33.19
CA THR A 34 -32.46 -4.47 -34.39
C THR A 34 -31.72 -3.13 -34.22
N GLY A 35 -30.81 -3.02 -33.23
CA GLY A 35 -30.00 -1.82 -33.05
C GLY A 35 -30.69 -0.61 -32.39
N LYS A 36 -31.87 -0.78 -31.75
CA LYS A 36 -32.59 0.33 -31.10
C LYS A 36 -31.75 1.03 -30.02
N SER A 37 -31.12 0.27 -29.12
CA SER A 37 -30.25 0.82 -28.07
C SER A 37 -29.02 1.51 -28.67
N THR A 38 -28.43 0.90 -29.70
CA THR A 38 -27.29 1.48 -30.43
C THR A 38 -27.67 2.82 -31.05
N LEU A 39 -28.84 2.94 -31.68
CA LEU A 39 -29.30 4.20 -32.24
C LEU A 39 -29.36 5.31 -31.18
N CYS A 40 -29.85 4.99 -29.99
CA CYS A 40 -29.90 5.96 -28.90
C CYS A 40 -28.49 6.41 -28.44
N GLU A 41 -27.51 5.49 -28.40
CA GLU A 41 -26.12 5.83 -28.12
C GLU A 41 -25.50 6.70 -29.22
N VAL A 42 -25.77 6.41 -30.50
CA VAL A 42 -25.32 7.24 -31.62
C VAL A 42 -25.85 8.67 -31.49
N ILE A 43 -27.12 8.82 -31.10
CA ILE A 43 -27.72 10.14 -30.86
C ILE A 43 -27.02 10.85 -29.70
N LYS A 44 -26.82 10.18 -28.55
CA LYS A 44 -26.10 10.75 -27.39
C LYS A 44 -24.68 11.20 -27.79
N LYS A 45 -23.95 10.38 -28.55
CA LYS A 45 -22.58 10.69 -28.99
C LYS A 45 -22.52 11.83 -30.02
N LYS A 46 -23.35 11.82 -31.06
CA LYS A 46 -23.29 12.83 -32.14
C LYS A 46 -23.96 14.16 -31.79
N LYS A 47 -24.91 14.17 -30.85
CA LYS A 47 -25.68 15.37 -30.51
C LYS A 47 -25.44 15.87 -29.08
N GLY A 48 -24.80 15.08 -28.22
CA GLY A 48 -24.57 15.40 -26.80
C GLY A 48 -23.69 16.62 -26.54
N GLU A 49 -22.81 16.99 -27.47
CA GLU A 49 -22.02 18.23 -27.33
C GLU A 49 -22.85 19.49 -27.56
N LYS A 50 -23.90 19.39 -28.39
CA LYS A 50 -24.74 20.54 -28.79
C LYS A 50 -26.07 20.61 -28.02
N PHE A 51 -26.53 19.48 -27.50
CA PHE A 51 -27.83 19.35 -26.85
C PHE A 51 -27.71 18.48 -25.59
N ASP A 52 -28.52 18.76 -24.56
CA ASP A 52 -28.68 17.86 -23.41
C ASP A 52 -29.45 16.61 -23.84
N VAL A 53 -28.71 15.53 -24.13
CA VAL A 53 -29.28 14.24 -24.54
C VAL A 53 -29.27 13.28 -23.35
N ARG A 54 -30.45 12.99 -22.82
CA ARG A 54 -30.63 12.03 -21.73
C ARG A 54 -31.18 10.70 -22.23
N LEU A 55 -30.46 9.63 -21.90
CA LEU A 55 -30.85 8.27 -22.21
C LEU A 55 -31.59 7.68 -21.00
N PHE A 56 -32.84 7.26 -21.18
CA PHE A 56 -33.60 6.60 -20.12
C PHE A 56 -33.83 5.14 -20.50
N GLN A 57 -33.17 4.22 -19.81
CA GLN A 57 -33.31 2.77 -20.00
C GLN A 57 -33.99 2.09 -18.79
N GLY A 58 -34.79 2.84 -18.04
CA GLY A 58 -35.43 2.39 -16.80
C GLY A 58 -34.73 2.92 -15.55
N PHE A 59 -35.37 2.73 -14.40
CA PHE A 59 -34.94 3.33 -13.14
C PHE A 59 -33.59 2.81 -12.63
N GLU A 60 -33.21 1.57 -12.95
CA GLU A 60 -31.91 0.97 -12.59
C GLU A 60 -30.71 1.78 -13.11
N SER A 61 -30.89 2.50 -14.22
CA SER A 61 -29.84 3.33 -14.83
C SER A 61 -29.57 4.63 -14.04
N VAL A 62 -30.46 5.00 -13.12
CA VAL A 62 -30.46 6.31 -12.43
C VAL A 62 -30.51 6.14 -10.91
N LEU A 63 -30.98 5.00 -10.41
CA LEU A 63 -31.06 4.69 -8.99
C LEU A 63 -29.89 3.81 -8.57
N SER A 64 -29.28 4.15 -7.44
CA SER A 64 -28.45 3.21 -6.67
C SER A 64 -28.65 3.43 -5.18
N GLU A 65 -28.62 2.37 -4.37
CA GLU A 65 -28.78 2.49 -2.93
C GLU A 65 -27.50 2.99 -2.25
N ASN A 66 -27.58 4.10 -1.52
CA ASN A 66 -26.53 4.51 -0.59
C ASN A 66 -26.85 3.98 0.81
N LYS A 67 -26.29 2.81 1.11
CA LYS A 67 -26.49 2.11 2.40
C LYS A 67 -26.02 2.92 3.61
N LYS A 68 -25.08 3.86 3.45
CA LYS A 68 -24.55 4.66 4.57
C LYS A 68 -25.52 5.74 5.03
N LEU A 69 -26.31 6.29 4.11
CA LEU A 69 -27.25 7.38 4.38
C LEU A 69 -28.71 6.93 4.35
N ASN A 70 -28.97 5.61 4.19
CA ASN A 70 -30.30 5.06 3.96
C ASN A 70 -31.06 5.85 2.88
N SER A 71 -30.36 6.22 1.81
CA SER A 71 -30.87 7.11 0.77
C SER A 71 -30.67 6.53 -0.62
N ILE A 72 -31.50 6.97 -1.56
CA ILE A 72 -31.41 6.59 -2.95
C ILE A 72 -30.58 7.66 -3.67
N VAL A 73 -29.50 7.23 -4.31
CA VAL A 73 -28.70 8.07 -5.21
C VAL A 73 -29.46 8.15 -6.53
N LEU A 74 -29.73 9.39 -6.96
CA LEU A 74 -30.47 9.71 -8.17
C LEU A 74 -29.53 10.36 -9.17
N GLY A 75 -29.46 9.83 -10.40
CA GLY A 75 -28.67 10.39 -11.50
C GLY A 75 -27.54 9.46 -11.92
N GLU A 76 -27.32 9.34 -13.24
CA GLU A 76 -26.22 8.55 -13.81
C GLU A 76 -24.86 9.04 -13.28
N GLU A 77 -24.65 10.36 -13.22
CA GLU A 77 -23.44 10.98 -12.68
C GLU A 77 -23.26 10.69 -11.19
N ASN A 78 -24.32 10.83 -10.40
CA ASN A 78 -24.25 10.60 -8.95
C ASN A 78 -23.97 9.14 -8.62
N LYS A 79 -24.53 8.20 -9.41
CA LYS A 79 -24.23 6.77 -9.30
C LYS A 79 -22.75 6.49 -9.56
N GLN A 80 -22.19 7.01 -10.65
CA GLN A 80 -20.76 6.84 -10.97
C GLN A 80 -19.84 7.44 -9.91
N ILE A 81 -20.20 8.60 -9.33
CA ILE A 81 -19.46 9.21 -8.23
C ILE A 81 -19.50 8.31 -7.00
N GLN A 82 -20.67 7.76 -6.67
CA GLN A 82 -20.84 6.87 -5.52
C GLN A 82 -20.00 5.59 -5.65
N GLU A 83 -19.96 4.98 -6.84
CA GLU A 83 -19.12 3.81 -7.13
C GLU A 83 -17.62 4.11 -6.86
N LYS A 84 -17.11 5.24 -7.37
CA LYS A 84 -15.72 5.68 -7.12
C LYS A 84 -15.44 5.96 -5.66
N VAL A 85 -16.41 6.52 -4.93
CA VAL A 85 -16.30 6.79 -3.50
C VAL A 85 -16.20 5.47 -2.73
N ASP A 86 -17.00 4.48 -3.10
CA ASP A 86 -17.01 3.20 -2.40
C ASP A 86 -15.76 2.36 -2.70
N GLU A 87 -15.23 2.43 -3.93
CA GLU A 87 -13.92 1.88 -4.27
C GLU A 87 -12.78 2.52 -3.43
N LYS A 88 -12.74 3.86 -3.35
CA LYS A 88 -11.74 4.56 -2.53
C LYS A 88 -11.84 4.20 -1.05
N LYS A 89 -13.06 4.02 -0.51
CA LYS A 89 -13.25 3.57 0.88
C LYS A 89 -12.74 2.16 1.11
N ALA A 90 -12.95 1.25 0.15
CA ALA A 90 -12.41 -0.11 0.24
C ALA A 90 -10.88 -0.08 0.31
N ASN A 91 -10.24 0.68 -0.59
CA ASN A 91 -8.79 0.86 -0.58
C ASN A 91 -8.26 1.42 0.76
N ILE A 92 -8.95 2.43 1.33
CA ILE A 92 -8.57 2.98 2.65
C ILE A 92 -8.61 1.90 3.74
N LYS A 93 -9.64 1.05 3.76
CA LYS A 93 -9.73 -0.04 4.74
C LYS A 93 -8.55 -1.01 4.62
N ASP A 94 -8.15 -1.35 3.39
CA ASP A 94 -7.00 -2.23 3.15
C ASP A 94 -5.69 -1.60 3.65
N TYR A 95 -5.50 -0.30 3.43
CA TYR A 95 -4.33 0.42 3.95
C TYR A 95 -4.30 0.48 5.48
N ILE A 96 -5.45 0.64 6.13
CA ILE A 96 -5.55 0.62 7.60
C ILE A 96 -5.12 -0.75 8.13
N ILE A 97 -5.60 -1.85 7.54
CA ILE A 97 -5.22 -3.21 7.94
C ILE A 97 -3.71 -3.43 7.77
N LYS A 98 -3.15 -3.02 6.62
CA LYS A 98 -1.70 -3.11 6.37
C LYS A 98 -0.90 -2.32 7.40
N LYS A 99 -1.34 -1.11 7.74
CA LYS A 99 -0.68 -0.26 8.73
C LYS A 99 -0.65 -0.93 10.11
N VAL A 100 -1.79 -1.47 10.57
CA VAL A 100 -1.88 -2.17 11.86
C VAL A 100 -0.95 -3.37 11.90
N ASN A 101 -0.87 -4.15 10.82
CA ASN A 101 0.05 -5.29 10.73
C ASN A 101 1.52 -4.86 10.82
N ILE A 102 1.90 -3.78 10.12
CA ILE A 102 3.26 -3.23 10.17
C ILE A 102 3.60 -2.73 11.59
N GLU A 103 2.68 -2.01 12.24
CA GLU A 103 2.88 -1.52 13.60
C GLU A 103 3.05 -2.68 14.59
N SER A 104 2.27 -3.76 14.46
CA SER A 104 2.42 -4.97 15.28
C SER A 104 3.82 -5.60 15.14
N ILE A 105 4.31 -5.75 13.90
CA ILE A 105 5.65 -6.28 13.63
C ILE A 105 6.75 -5.37 14.22
N LEU A 106 6.63 -4.05 14.04
CA LEU A 106 7.59 -3.09 14.58
C LEU A 106 7.62 -3.12 16.11
N ASN A 107 6.46 -3.25 16.76
CA ASN A 107 6.39 -3.34 18.21
C ASN A 107 7.11 -4.59 18.74
N SER A 108 6.95 -5.73 18.04
CA SER A 108 7.64 -6.98 18.33
C SER A 108 9.16 -6.88 18.13
N LEU A 109 9.62 -6.20 17.07
CA LEU A 109 11.03 -5.96 16.79
C LEU A 109 11.70 -4.97 17.74
N ASN A 110 10.95 -4.00 18.25
CA ASN A 110 11.44 -3.00 19.21
C ASN A 110 11.36 -3.48 20.66
N GLY A 111 10.68 -4.61 20.91
CA GLY A 111 10.54 -5.18 22.24
C GLY A 111 9.71 -4.32 23.19
N ILE A 112 8.63 -3.73 22.67
CA ILE A 112 7.64 -3.01 23.51
C ILE A 112 7.08 -3.96 24.57
N GLU A 113 6.89 -3.46 25.78
CA GLU A 113 6.31 -4.24 26.89
C GLU A 113 4.94 -4.81 26.49
N GLU A 114 4.63 -6.01 26.98
CA GLU A 114 3.39 -6.76 26.68
C GLU A 114 3.25 -7.29 25.23
N VAL A 115 4.23 -7.07 24.35
CA VAL A 115 4.28 -7.66 23.00
C VAL A 115 5.30 -8.78 22.95
N GLU A 116 4.93 -9.91 22.34
CA GLU A 116 5.88 -11.01 22.11
C GLU A 116 7.03 -10.52 21.23
N LYS A 117 8.26 -10.66 21.73
CA LYS A 117 9.46 -10.22 21.03
C LYS A 117 9.73 -11.09 19.81
N ASP A 118 10.16 -10.44 18.74
CA ASP A 118 10.56 -11.14 17.53
C ASP A 118 11.82 -11.99 17.78
N GLN A 119 11.92 -13.12 17.08
CA GLN A 119 13.06 -14.04 17.20
C GLN A 119 14.40 -13.35 16.89
N ILE A 120 14.43 -12.39 15.97
CA ILE A 120 15.62 -11.60 15.62
C ILE A 120 16.06 -10.76 16.83
N LEU A 121 15.12 -10.10 17.50
CA LEU A 121 15.41 -9.31 18.69
C LEU A 121 15.94 -10.20 19.82
N LEU A 122 15.30 -11.34 20.06
CA LEU A 122 15.75 -12.32 21.07
C LEU A 122 17.18 -12.82 20.80
N ASN A 123 17.49 -13.13 19.54
CA ASN A 123 18.82 -13.57 19.13
C ASN A 123 19.87 -12.46 19.33
N TYR A 124 19.52 -11.21 18.97
CA TYR A 124 20.40 -10.06 19.18
C TYR A 124 20.68 -9.81 20.66
N GLU A 125 19.64 -9.81 21.51
CA GLU A 125 19.78 -9.64 22.96
C GLU A 125 20.66 -10.73 23.58
N LYS A 126 20.48 -11.98 23.15
CA LYS A 126 21.31 -13.11 23.58
C LYS A 126 22.77 -12.92 23.16
N ALA A 127 23.04 -12.63 21.89
CA ALA A 127 24.39 -12.42 21.39
C ALA A 127 25.09 -11.25 22.10
N LYS A 128 24.36 -10.16 22.36
CA LYS A 128 24.85 -9.00 23.12
C LYS A 128 25.22 -9.39 24.56
N LYS A 129 24.37 -10.19 25.22
CA LYS A 129 24.63 -10.68 26.58
C LYS A 129 25.87 -11.58 26.62
N ASP A 130 26.00 -12.49 25.66
CA ASP A 130 27.15 -13.40 25.57
C ASP A 130 28.45 -12.61 25.29
N PHE A 131 28.40 -11.62 24.41
CA PHE A 131 29.53 -10.70 24.16
C PHE A 131 29.97 -10.00 25.45
N LEU A 132 29.03 -9.36 26.17
CA LEU A 132 29.33 -8.66 27.42
C LEU A 132 29.90 -9.60 28.48
N LYS A 133 29.40 -10.84 28.55
CA LYS A 133 29.93 -11.85 29.46
C LYS A 133 31.38 -12.17 29.13
N LYS A 134 31.70 -12.40 27.85
CA LYS A 134 33.07 -12.66 27.39
C LYS A 134 34.00 -11.47 27.60
N GLU A 135 33.54 -10.26 27.34
CA GLU A 135 34.29 -9.03 27.62
C GLU A 135 34.64 -8.91 29.11
N ASN A 136 33.69 -9.21 29.99
CA ASN A 136 33.92 -9.24 31.44
C ASN A 136 34.89 -10.34 31.86
N GLU A 137 34.77 -11.56 31.32
CA GLU A 137 35.71 -12.67 31.58
C GLU A 137 37.14 -12.27 31.19
N ILE A 138 37.34 -11.68 30.01
CA ILE A 138 38.65 -11.18 29.56
C ILE A 138 39.17 -10.08 30.50
N GLY A 139 38.31 -9.13 30.88
CA GLY A 139 38.68 -8.06 31.80
C GLY A 139 39.12 -8.56 33.19
N LEU A 140 38.44 -9.59 33.71
CA LEU A 140 38.81 -10.25 34.96
C LEU A 140 40.13 -11.01 34.84
N PHE A 141 40.34 -11.72 33.73
CA PHE A 141 41.60 -12.40 33.43
C PHE A 141 42.76 -11.39 33.42
N TYR A 142 42.65 -10.29 32.67
CA TYR A 142 43.70 -9.25 32.64
C TYR A 142 43.98 -8.65 34.01
N LYS A 143 42.94 -8.43 34.82
CA LYS A 143 43.11 -7.94 36.19
C LYS A 143 43.86 -8.93 37.07
N LYS A 144 43.51 -10.22 36.98
CA LYS A 144 44.14 -11.28 37.77
C LYS A 144 45.62 -11.44 37.40
N SER A 145 45.91 -11.59 36.11
CA SER A 145 47.28 -11.74 35.62
C SER A 145 48.14 -10.52 35.90
N ALA A 146 47.58 -9.30 35.82
CA ALA A 146 48.31 -8.11 36.22
C ALA A 146 48.74 -8.17 37.70
N GLY A 147 47.83 -8.57 38.58
CA GLY A 147 48.12 -8.74 40.00
C GLY A 147 49.19 -9.80 40.28
N GLU A 148 49.11 -10.95 39.61
CA GLU A 148 50.11 -12.02 39.72
C GLU A 148 51.51 -11.55 39.32
N LEU A 149 51.63 -10.85 38.18
CA LEU A 149 52.92 -10.28 37.73
C LEU A 149 53.45 -9.21 38.67
N THR A 150 52.58 -8.33 39.19
CA THR A 150 53.00 -7.32 40.18
C THR A 150 53.61 -7.98 41.41
N ILE A 151 53.02 -9.08 41.89
CA ILE A 151 53.53 -9.84 43.03
C ILE A 151 54.86 -10.53 42.68
N GLN A 152 54.93 -11.17 41.51
CA GLN A 152 56.10 -11.95 41.11
C GLN A 152 57.34 -11.09 40.83
N PHE A 153 57.16 -9.91 40.22
CA PHE A 153 58.25 -9.05 39.75
C PHE A 153 58.35 -7.72 40.51
N ASN A 154 57.59 -7.52 41.59
CA ASN A 154 57.55 -6.28 42.37
C ASN A 154 57.31 -5.00 41.52
N LEU A 155 56.40 -5.07 40.54
CA LEU A 155 56.15 -3.98 39.56
C LEU A 155 55.47 -2.72 40.15
N GLY A 156 55.31 -2.64 41.46
CA GLY A 156 54.67 -1.52 42.17
C GLY A 156 53.15 -1.47 42.02
N ARG A 157 52.50 -0.56 42.77
CA ARG A 157 51.02 -0.45 42.82
C ARG A 157 50.39 0.11 41.54
N THR A 158 51.18 0.59 40.59
CA THR A 158 50.72 1.25 39.37
C THR A 158 50.44 0.27 38.22
N TYR A 159 51.02 -0.93 38.25
CA TYR A 159 50.79 -1.95 37.23
C TYR A 159 49.41 -2.59 37.39
N ASN A 160 48.57 -2.45 36.35
CA ASN A 160 47.16 -2.85 36.37
C ASN A 160 46.73 -3.55 35.07
N ARG A 161 45.43 -3.88 34.97
CA ARG A 161 44.86 -4.62 33.83
C ARG A 161 45.16 -3.99 32.46
N ASN A 162 45.28 -2.66 32.37
CA ASN A 162 45.55 -1.97 31.12
C ASN A 162 47.03 -2.11 30.72
N ASN A 163 47.95 -2.09 31.69
CA ASN A 163 49.36 -2.37 31.44
C ASN A 163 49.52 -3.78 30.90
N PHE A 164 48.97 -4.78 31.60
CA PHE A 164 49.01 -6.17 31.14
C PHE A 164 48.39 -6.38 29.75
N ARG A 165 47.27 -5.71 29.46
CA ARG A 165 46.66 -5.74 28.12
C ARG A 165 47.59 -5.17 27.06
N THR A 166 48.26 -4.07 27.36
CA THR A 166 49.22 -3.41 26.46
C THR A 166 50.44 -4.30 26.24
N ASP A 167 50.93 -4.95 27.29
CA ASP A 167 52.07 -5.85 27.21
C ASP A 167 51.76 -7.08 26.37
N ILE A 168 50.60 -7.72 26.54
CA ILE A 168 50.14 -8.82 25.66
C ILE A 168 50.12 -8.36 24.20
N PHE A 169 49.56 -7.19 23.94
CA PHE A 169 49.45 -6.66 22.59
C PHE A 169 50.84 -6.41 22.00
N ASN A 170 51.73 -5.72 22.73
CA ASN A 170 53.09 -5.45 22.29
C ASN A 170 53.90 -6.75 22.09
N PHE A 171 53.73 -7.75 22.95
CA PHE A 171 54.43 -9.04 22.84
C PHE A 171 54.01 -9.81 21.58
N SER A 172 52.77 -9.65 21.13
CA SER A 172 52.29 -10.26 19.89
C SER A 172 52.95 -9.68 18.62
N PHE A 173 53.51 -8.45 18.68
CA PHE A 173 54.23 -7.81 17.56
C PHE A 173 55.74 -8.08 17.57
N VAL A 174 56.31 -8.56 18.67
CA VAL A 174 57.75 -8.85 18.80
C VAL A 174 58.14 -10.22 18.22
N LYS A 175 57.16 -11.06 17.84
CA LYS A 175 57.41 -12.27 17.04
C LYS A 175 57.30 -11.96 15.54
N LEU A 176 58.40 -11.52 14.95
CA LEU A 176 58.91 -11.84 13.59
C LEU A 176 59.82 -10.70 13.09
N SER A 177 61.11 -10.82 13.44
CA SER A 177 62.23 -10.26 12.69
C SER A 177 63.44 -11.17 12.90
#